data_AF-A0A4Y9JRZ2-F1
#
_entry.id   AF-A0A4Y9JRZ2-F1
#
_cell.length_a   1.000
_cell.length_b   1.000
_cell.length_c   1.000
_cell.angle_alpha   90.00
_cell.angle_beta   90.00
_cell.angle_gamma   90.00
#
_symmetry.space_group_name_H-M   'P 1'
#
loop_
_entity.id
_entity.type
_entity.pdbx_description
1 polymer ?
#
loop_
_entity_poly.entity_id
_entity_poly.type
_entity_poly.pdbx_seq_one_letter_code
_entity_poly.pdbx_strand_id
1 'polypeptide(L)' 'YQVAFRKKIYMDLSTLQADLDEWLLYYNHHRTHRGKMCCGRTPMETLVDGKRIWAEKNLSSN' A
#
# COMPACT_ATOMS: atom_id res chain seq x y z
N TYR A 1 -15.35 -0.35 -0.06
CA TYR A 1 -14.82 -0.89 1.21
C TYR A 1 -14.44 -2.35 0.99
N GLN A 2 -13.21 -2.78 1.32
CA GLN A 2 -12.82 -4.19 1.22
C GLN A 2 -12.97 -4.87 2.58
N VAL A 3 -13.59 -6.06 2.58
CA VAL A 3 -13.80 -6.86 3.80
C VAL A 3 -12.63 -7.85 3.92
N ALA A 4 -11.51 -7.38 4.47
CA ALA A 4 -10.37 -8.21 4.86
C ALA A 4 -10.42 -8.52 6.37
N PHE A 5 -9.88 -9.65 6.80
CA PHE A 5 -9.77 -10.09 8.22
C PHE A 5 -11.07 -10.24 9.02
N ARG A 6 -12.26 -10.13 8.42
CA ARG A 6 -13.55 -10.24 9.14
C ARG A 6 -14.28 -11.58 9.01
N LYS A 7 -13.75 -12.50 8.21
CA LYS A 7 -14.41 -13.79 7.91
C LYS A 7 -13.74 -15.00 8.58
N LYS A 8 -12.53 -14.83 9.08
CA LYS A 8 -11.70 -15.89 9.67
C LYS A 8 -11.46 -15.53 11.13
N ILE A 9 -11.68 -16.49 12.02
CA ILE A 9 -11.24 -16.40 13.42
C ILE A 9 -9.82 -16.94 13.45
N TYR A 10 -8.90 -16.14 13.97
CA TYR A 10 -7.49 -16.50 14.08
C TYR A 10 -7.23 -17.08 15.46
N MET A 11 -6.66 -18.29 15.49
CA MET A 11 -6.39 -19.00 16.74
C MET A 11 -5.02 -18.67 17.33
N ASP A 12 -4.13 -18.09 16.52
CA ASP A 12 -2.78 -17.71 16.89
C ASP A 12 -2.31 -16.49 16.07
N LEU A 13 -1.28 -15.81 16.59
CA LEU A 13 -0.74 -14.60 15.98
C LEU A 13 0.02 -14.88 14.67
N SER A 14 0.67 -16.03 14.54
CA SER A 14 1.45 -16.38 13.36
C SER A 14 0.56 -16.53 12.13
N THR A 15 -0.60 -17.19 12.28
CA THR A 15 -1.59 -17.32 11.20
C THR A 15 -2.19 -15.97 10.81
N LEU A 16 -2.43 -15.07 11.77
CA LEU A 16 -2.88 -13.71 11.46
C LEU A 16 -1.80 -12.92 10.71
N GLN A 17 -0.54 -13.04 11.13
CA GLN A 17 0.57 -12.33 10.52
C GLN A 17 0.80 -12.77 9.08
N ALA A 18 0.75 -14.08 8.79
CA ALA A 18 0.91 -14.60 7.44
C ALA A 18 -0.16 -14.05 6.47
N ASP A 19 -1.44 -14.10 6.85
CA ASP A 19 -2.54 -13.55 6.05
C ASP A 19 -2.41 -12.01 5.91
N LEU A 20 -1.88 -11.32 6.94
CA LEU A 20 -1.62 -9.88 6.90
C LEU A 20 -0.52 -9.51 5.92
N ASP A 21 0.60 -10.24 5.93
CA ASP A 21 1.74 -10.00 5.06
C ASP A 21 1.35 -10.18 3.59
N GLU A 22 0.62 -11.26 3.28
CA GLU A 22 0.10 -11.51 1.93
C GLU A 22 -0.87 -10.39 1.50
N TRP A 23 -1.79 -9.99 2.38
CA TRP A 23 -2.74 -8.93 2.08
C TRP A 23 -2.06 -7.58 1.85
N LEU A 24 -1.04 -7.24 2.65
CA LEU A 24 -0.27 -6.02 2.50
C LEU A 24 0.48 -6.00 1.17
N LEU A 25 1.09 -7.13 0.77
CA LEU A 25 1.77 -7.26 -0.52
C LEU A 25 0.78 -7.00 -1.67
N TYR A 26 -0.39 -7.62 -1.64
CA TYR A 26 -1.43 -7.38 -2.63
C TYR A 26 -1.88 -5.92 -2.63
N TYR A 27 -2.22 -5.36 -1.47
CA TYR A 27 -2.75 -4.01 -1.36
C TYR A 27 -1.76 -2.96 -1.88
N ASN A 28 -0.48 -3.11 -1.50
CA ASN A 28 0.55 -2.13 -1.79
C ASN A 28 1.06 -2.20 -3.24
N HIS A 29 1.13 -3.41 -3.82
CA HIS A 29 1.79 -3.63 -5.11
C HIS A 29 0.89 -4.08 -6.25
N HIS A 30 -0.31 -4.57 -5.98
CA HIS A 30 -1.16 -5.17 -7.02
C HIS A 30 -2.50 -4.44 -7.16
N ARG A 31 -3.01 -3.88 -6.06
CA ARG A 31 -4.27 -3.15 -6.07
C ARG A 31 -4.12 -1.82 -6.81
N THR A 32 -4.58 -1.78 -8.05
CA THR A 32 -4.76 -0.53 -8.78
C THR A 32 -6.00 0.19 -8.27
N HIS A 33 -5.83 1.34 -7.63
CA HIS A 33 -6.96 2.13 -7.17
C HIS A 33 -7.30 3.20 -8.21
N ARG A 34 -8.51 3.15 -8.77
CA ARG A 34 -9.11 4.19 -9.63
C ARG A 34 -9.46 5.49 -8.86
N GLY A 35 -8.82 5.71 -7.72
CA GLY A 35 -9.00 6.93 -6.93
C GLY A 35 -8.11 8.05 -7.46
N LYS A 36 -8.59 9.29 -7.31
CA LYS A 36 -7.93 10.51 -7.76
C LYS A 36 -6.46 10.61 -7.32
N MET A 37 -6.09 10.05 -6.17
CA MET A 37 -4.75 10.14 -5.60
C MET A 37 -3.72 9.22 -6.27
N CYS A 38 -4.12 7.99 -6.64
CA CYS A 38 -3.20 7.01 -7.22
C CYS A 38 -3.21 7.07 -8.76
N CYS A 39 -4.22 7.70 -9.37
CA CYS A 39 -4.32 7.86 -10.83
C CYS A 39 -4.20 6.53 -11.61
N GLY A 40 -4.76 5.45 -11.06
CA GLY A 40 -4.65 4.11 -11.66
C GLY A 40 -3.37 3.35 -11.29
N ARG A 41 -2.41 3.98 -10.63
CA ARG A 41 -1.22 3.34 -10.06
C ARG A 41 -1.54 2.61 -8.77
N THR A 42 -0.63 1.76 -8.35
CA THR A 42 -0.61 1.13 -7.04
C THR A 42 -0.20 2.13 -5.95
N PRO A 43 -0.52 1.85 -4.68
CA PRO A 43 -0.04 2.66 -3.57
C PRO A 43 1.48 2.81 -3.53
N MET A 44 2.24 1.74 -3.80
CA MET A 44 3.70 1.80 -3.77
C MET A 44 4.30 2.63 -4.88
N GLU A 45 3.78 2.53 -6.11
CA GLU A 45 4.19 3.40 -7.21
C GLU A 45 3.91 4.88 -6.88
N THR A 46 2.75 5.16 -6.28
CA THR A 46 2.38 6.51 -5.85
C THR A 46 3.35 7.04 -4.78
N LEU A 47 3.73 6.20 -3.81
CA LEU A 47 4.69 6.55 -2.76
C LEU A 47 6.09 6.85 -3.32
N VAL A 48 6.59 5.99 -4.22
CA VAL A 48 7.92 6.16 -4.83
C VAL A 48 7.98 7.45 -5.64
N ASP A 49 6.95 7.73 -6.43
CA ASP A 49 6.86 8.97 -7.20
C ASP A 49 6.80 10.21 -6.28
N GLY A 50 6.02 10.15 -5.20
CA GLY A 50 5.96 11.20 -4.19
C GLY A 50 7.31 11.48 -3.51
N LYS A 51 8.07 10.42 -3.18
CA LYS A 51 9.43 10.56 -2.62
C LYS A 51 10.39 11.28 -3.57
N ARG A 52 10.34 10.93 -4.87
CA ARG A 52 11.15 11.58 -5.90
C ARG A 52 10.85 13.09 -5.98
N ILE A 53 9.56 13.45 -6.08
CA ILE A 53 9.12 14.85 -6.14
C ILE A 53 9.57 15.63 -4.89
N TRP A 54 9.47 15.01 -3.70
CA TRP A 54 9.95 15.63 -2.47
C TRP A 54 11.46 15.87 -2.51
N ALA A 55 12.26 14.89 -2.94
CA ALA A 55 13.71 15.03 -3.02
C ALA A 55 14.12 16.15 -4.00
N GLU A 56 13.48 16.21 -5.18
CA GLU A 56 13.70 17.28 -6.17
C GLU A 56 13.43 18.67 -5.59
N LYS A 57 12.34 18.84 -4.83
CA LYS A 57 12.02 20.11 -4.17
C LYS A 57 13.06 20.52 -3.12
N ASN A 58 13.52 19.57 -2.31
CA ASN A 58 14.55 19.85 -1.29
C ASN A 58 15.90 20.19 -1.92
N LEU A 59 16.28 19.51 -3.01
CA LEU A 59 17.51 19.80 -3.75
C LEU A 59 17.47 21.16 -4.45
N SER A 60 16.31 21.59 -4.95
CA SER A 60 16.11 22.92 -5.57
C SER A 60 16.05 24.08 -4.57
N SER A 61 16.06 23.78 -3.26
CA SER A 61 15.98 24.77 -2.19
C SER A 61 17.35 25.07 -1.53
N ASN A 62 18.43 24.51 -2.08
CA ASN A 62 19.83 24.83 -1.76
C ASN A 62 20.49 25.54 -2.95
#